data_AF-I1BHK2-F1
#
_entry.id   AF-I1BHK2-F1
#
_cell.length_a   1.000
_cell.length_b   1.000
_cell.length_c   1.000
_cell.angle_alpha   90.00
_cell.angle_beta   90.00
_cell.angle_gamma   90.00
#
_symmetry.space_group_name_H-M   'P 1'
#
loop_
_entity.id
_entity.type
_entity.pdbx_description
1 polymer ?
#
loop_
_entity_poly.entity_id
_entity_poly.type
_entity_poly.pdbx_seq_one_letter_code
_entity_poly.pdbx_strand_id
1 'polypeptide(L)'
;MNEVALRTKKEGNKKSGKSYKIYSPDRKVLFLYYLQVKLYKAAKAARLSGVAERTGQQWAKRLRDEPEWDIFEKQTNKDKQKTGMLQQEYKEYIINLYDQNPQARVVDIVESLTKSFENFSLKETSVRNFMKTECNLSLKRATLRSSERDSEDKLRQRFEWVERWTSTDMDYLSNCVFVDESGFDINMRPSSAWSTVGTPAIVETKSTKATSHTILGAISAMGGSRH
;
A
#
# COMPACT_ATOMS: atom_id res chain seq x y z
N MET A 1 -22.83 -63.61 -11.24
CA MET A 1 -22.54 -62.34 -11.94
C MET A 1 -23.28 -61.25 -11.21
N ASN A 2 -22.53 -60.25 -10.72
CA ASN A 2 -22.90 -59.38 -9.60
C ASN A 2 -23.83 -58.23 -10.01
N GLU A 3 -24.77 -57.88 -9.11
CA GLU A 3 -25.44 -56.57 -9.07
C GLU A 3 -24.42 -55.45 -8.85
N VAL A 4 -24.54 -54.34 -9.58
CA VAL A 4 -24.01 -53.03 -9.18
C VAL A 4 -25.02 -51.95 -9.53
N ALA A 5 -25.50 -51.27 -8.48
CA ALA A 5 -26.42 -50.16 -8.54
C ALA A 5 -25.69 -48.79 -8.64
N LEU A 6 -26.48 -47.77 -9.02
CA LEU A 6 -26.33 -46.33 -8.77
C LEU A 6 -25.37 -45.51 -9.67
N ARG A 7 -25.88 -44.41 -10.23
CA ARG A 7 -25.89 -43.08 -9.55
C ARG A 7 -26.53 -42.00 -10.44
N THR A 8 -27.72 -41.56 -10.04
CA THR A 8 -28.30 -40.28 -10.46
C THR A 8 -27.45 -39.13 -9.90
N LYS A 9 -27.07 -38.18 -10.77
CA LYS A 9 -26.42 -36.92 -10.36
C LYS A 9 -27.42 -36.11 -9.53
N LYS A 10 -27.19 -36.03 -8.22
CA LYS A 10 -27.80 -34.99 -7.37
C LYS A 10 -27.19 -33.65 -7.76
N GLU A 11 -28.00 -32.75 -8.32
CA GLU A 11 -27.65 -31.33 -8.40
C GLU A 11 -27.47 -30.79 -6.98
N GLY A 12 -26.27 -30.30 -6.71
CA GLY A 12 -25.90 -29.69 -5.44
C GLY A 12 -26.71 -28.43 -5.20
N ASN A 13 -27.52 -28.46 -4.15
CA ASN A 13 -28.24 -27.33 -3.56
C ASN A 13 -27.25 -26.18 -3.26
N LYS A 14 -27.24 -25.15 -4.11
CA LYS A 14 -26.52 -23.89 -3.87
C LYS A 14 -27.16 -23.18 -2.67
N LYS A 15 -26.52 -23.27 -1.50
CA LYS A 15 -26.85 -22.46 -0.32
C LYS A 15 -26.76 -20.98 -0.70
N SER A 16 -27.91 -20.32 -0.85
CA SER A 16 -27.97 -18.87 -1.05
C SER A 16 -27.48 -18.15 0.21
N GLY A 17 -26.46 -17.31 0.07
CA GLY A 17 -26.00 -16.44 1.14
C GLY A 17 -27.15 -15.56 1.64
N LYS A 18 -27.23 -15.34 2.96
CA LYS A 18 -28.25 -14.46 3.56
C LYS A 18 -28.05 -13.04 3.03
N SER A 19 -28.89 -12.63 2.07
CA SER A 19 -28.98 -11.24 1.63
C SER A 19 -29.41 -10.38 2.81
N TYR A 20 -28.59 -9.42 3.22
CA TYR A 20 -28.98 -8.42 4.20
C TYR A 20 -30.09 -7.54 3.62
N LYS A 21 -31.20 -7.36 4.36
CA LYS A 21 -32.28 -6.47 3.94
C LYS A 21 -31.86 -5.02 4.20
N ILE A 22 -31.60 -4.28 3.12
CA ILE A 22 -31.39 -2.83 3.15
C ILE A 22 -32.77 -2.18 3.05
N TYR A 23 -33.12 -1.31 4.00
CA TYR A 23 -34.38 -0.56 4.00
C TYR A 23 -34.13 0.84 3.45
N SER A 24 -34.96 1.27 2.50
CA SER A 24 -34.90 2.62 1.93
C SER A 24 -35.19 3.70 2.99
N PRO A 25 -34.70 4.94 2.78
CA PRO A 25 -35.03 6.07 3.65
C PRO A 25 -36.54 6.23 3.87
N ASP A 26 -37.36 6.07 2.84
CA ASP A 26 -38.82 6.20 2.94
C ASP A 26 -39.44 5.21 3.93
N ARG A 27 -38.96 3.96 3.95
CA ARG A 27 -39.42 2.96 4.92
C ARG A 27 -39.02 3.31 6.35
N LYS A 28 -37.86 3.95 6.53
CA LYS A 28 -37.38 4.44 7.84
C LYS A 28 -38.21 5.63 8.31
N VAL A 29 -38.49 6.60 7.43
CA VAL A 29 -39.37 7.74 7.72
C VAL A 29 -40.77 7.26 8.11
N LEU A 30 -41.34 6.34 7.32
CA LEU A 30 -42.67 5.81 7.57
C LEU A 30 -42.73 5.01 8.89
N PHE A 31 -41.66 4.29 9.23
CA PHE A 31 -41.53 3.64 10.53
C PHE A 31 -41.54 4.65 11.68
N LEU A 32 -40.72 5.72 11.60
CA LEU A 32 -40.69 6.78 12.61
C LEU A 32 -42.04 7.47 12.76
N TYR A 33 -42.71 7.79 11.64
CA TYR A 33 -44.06 8.37 11.66
C TYR A 33 -45.05 7.48 12.42
N TYR A 34 -45.09 6.18 12.13
CA TYR A 34 -45.99 5.27 12.85
C TYR A 34 -45.62 5.08 14.33
N LEU A 35 -44.33 5.14 14.66
CA LEU A 35 -43.84 4.94 16.02
C LEU A 35 -44.03 6.19 16.90
N GLN A 36 -43.64 7.37 16.41
CA GLN A 36 -43.55 8.61 17.20
C GLN A 36 -44.78 9.51 17.03
N VAL A 37 -45.40 9.56 15.84
CA VAL A 37 -46.57 10.42 15.59
C VAL A 37 -47.87 9.67 15.83
N LYS A 38 -47.98 8.43 15.34
CA LYS A 38 -49.19 7.58 15.54
C LYS A 38 -49.14 6.70 16.80
N LEU A 39 -48.01 6.70 17.51
CA LEU A 39 -47.82 5.97 18.79
C LEU A 39 -48.17 4.47 18.70
N TYR A 40 -47.93 3.85 17.55
CA TYR A 40 -48.13 2.41 17.38
C TYR A 40 -47.01 1.60 18.04
N LYS A 41 -47.34 0.38 18.47
CA LYS A 41 -46.32 -0.58 18.92
C LYS A 41 -45.32 -0.87 17.80
N ALA A 42 -44.05 -1.05 18.15
CA ALA A 42 -42.95 -1.20 17.20
C ALA A 42 -43.18 -2.30 16.13
N ALA A 43 -43.76 -3.44 16.51
CA ALA A 43 -44.10 -4.50 15.55
C ALA A 43 -45.15 -4.05 14.52
N LYS A 44 -46.18 -3.33 14.96
CA LYS A 44 -47.23 -2.78 14.08
C LYS A 44 -46.67 -1.69 13.17
N ALA A 45 -45.85 -0.78 13.72
CA ALA A 45 -45.18 0.27 12.94
C ALA A 45 -44.28 -0.34 11.85
N ALA A 46 -43.50 -1.38 12.18
CA ALA A 46 -42.64 -2.07 11.24
C ALA A 46 -43.43 -2.72 10.09
N ARG A 47 -44.51 -3.44 10.43
CA ARG A 47 -45.36 -4.09 9.43
C ARG A 47 -45.95 -3.09 8.44
N LEU A 48 -46.45 -1.95 8.94
CA LEU A 48 -47.05 -0.90 8.12
C LEU A 48 -46.01 -0.14 7.28
N SER A 49 -44.74 -0.09 7.70
CA SER A 49 -43.66 0.55 6.96
C SER A 49 -42.88 -0.39 6.03
N GLY A 50 -43.28 -1.66 5.93
CA GLY A 50 -42.56 -2.66 5.13
C GLY A 50 -41.19 -3.03 5.69
N VAL A 51 -41.01 -2.89 7.01
CA VAL A 51 -39.83 -3.31 7.77
C VAL A 51 -40.13 -4.62 8.50
N ALA A 52 -39.16 -5.54 8.57
CA ALA A 52 -39.36 -6.77 9.34
C ALA A 52 -39.62 -6.43 10.83
N GLU A 53 -40.62 -7.07 11.45
CA GLU A 53 -41.05 -6.75 12.82
C GLU A 53 -39.89 -6.79 13.83
N ARG A 54 -38.99 -7.78 13.72
CA ARG A 54 -37.78 -7.89 14.54
C ARG A 54 -36.84 -6.69 14.38
N THR A 55 -36.65 -6.20 13.15
CA THR A 55 -35.81 -5.02 12.89
C THR A 55 -36.45 -3.77 13.48
N GLY A 56 -37.75 -3.57 13.28
CA GLY A 56 -38.44 -2.42 13.86
C GLY A 56 -38.46 -2.43 15.39
N GLN A 57 -38.59 -3.60 16.01
CA GLN A 57 -38.44 -3.74 17.47
C GLN A 57 -37.03 -3.36 17.95
N GLN A 58 -35.99 -3.77 17.23
CA GLN A 58 -34.60 -3.39 17.55
C GLN A 58 -34.37 -1.88 17.38
N TRP A 59 -34.89 -1.29 16.31
CA TRP A 59 -34.83 0.17 16.09
C TRP A 59 -35.54 0.94 17.18
N ALA A 60 -36.76 0.54 17.54
CA ALA A 60 -37.50 1.17 18.62
C ALA A 60 -36.82 1.00 19.99
N LYS A 61 -36.09 -0.10 20.21
CA LYS A 61 -35.27 -0.27 21.41
C LYS A 61 -34.10 0.72 21.41
N ARG A 62 -33.33 0.79 20.32
CA ARG A 62 -32.19 1.71 20.21
C ARG A 62 -32.60 3.17 20.31
N LEU A 63 -33.70 3.59 19.68
CA LEU A 63 -34.21 4.96 19.81
C LEU A 63 -34.60 5.34 21.25
N ARG A 64 -34.92 4.36 22.11
CA ARG A 64 -35.18 4.61 23.53
C ARG A 64 -33.89 4.67 24.34
N ASP A 65 -32.97 3.76 24.06
CA ASP A 65 -31.72 3.61 24.82
C ASP A 65 -30.67 4.66 24.42
N GLU A 66 -30.67 5.10 23.16
CA GLU A 66 -29.72 6.02 22.53
C GLU A 66 -30.49 7.10 21.72
N PRO A 67 -30.93 8.22 22.32
CA PRO A 67 -31.71 9.25 21.63
C PRO A 67 -30.99 9.92 20.46
N GLU A 68 -29.66 9.93 20.48
CA GLU A 68 -28.80 10.46 19.41
C GLU A 68 -28.62 9.47 18.25
N TRP A 69 -29.11 8.23 18.38
CA TRP A 69 -28.95 7.21 17.35
C TRP A 69 -29.77 7.55 16.11
N ASP A 70 -29.08 7.91 15.03
CA ASP A 70 -29.71 8.16 13.74
C ASP A 70 -29.99 6.86 12.97
N ILE A 71 -31.27 6.59 12.73
CA ILE A 71 -31.74 5.47 11.91
C ILE A 71 -31.31 5.59 10.44
N PHE A 72 -31.05 6.80 9.94
CA PHE A 72 -30.67 7.07 8.55
C PHE A 72 -29.19 6.84 8.28
N GLU A 73 -28.32 7.05 9.28
CA GLU A 73 -26.89 6.80 9.15
C GLU A 73 -26.59 5.36 8.71
N LYS A 74 -25.61 5.22 7.81
CA LYS A 74 -25.03 3.92 7.49
C LYS A 74 -24.26 3.42 8.71
N GLN A 75 -24.76 2.37 9.33
CA GLN A 75 -24.06 1.65 10.40
C GLN A 75 -22.86 0.90 9.85
N THR A 76 -21.82 1.64 9.53
CA THR A 76 -20.53 1.10 9.13
C THR A 76 -19.67 1.16 10.38
N ASN A 77 -19.44 0.00 11.01
CA ASN A 77 -18.49 -0.28 12.10
C ASN A 77 -17.80 0.95 12.74
N LYS A 78 -18.52 1.74 13.56
CA LYS A 78 -17.93 2.82 14.37
C LYS A 78 -17.05 2.26 15.52
N ASP A 79 -17.20 0.99 15.87
CA ASP A 79 -16.56 0.34 17.04
C ASP A 79 -15.06 -0.01 16.90
N LYS A 80 -14.39 0.31 15.79
CA LYS A 80 -12.97 -0.08 15.59
C LYS A 80 -11.94 0.79 16.34
N GLN A 81 -12.37 1.73 17.17
CA GLN A 81 -11.51 2.80 17.68
C GLN A 81 -10.55 2.37 18.82
N LYS A 82 -10.78 1.23 19.50
CA LYS A 82 -9.86 0.71 20.54
C LYS A 82 -8.52 0.20 20.00
N THR A 83 -8.35 0.05 18.69
CA THR A 83 -7.13 -0.47 18.06
C THR A 83 -6.02 0.60 17.89
N GLY A 84 -6.28 1.86 18.23
CA GLY A 84 -5.40 2.99 17.88
C GLY A 84 -3.97 2.96 18.43
N MET A 85 -3.75 2.53 19.68
CA MET A 85 -2.41 2.57 20.31
C MET A 85 -1.47 1.49 19.75
N LEU A 86 -1.94 0.24 19.68
CA LEU A 86 -1.20 -0.86 19.04
C LEU A 86 -0.97 -0.60 17.54
N GLN A 87 -1.92 0.07 16.86
CA GLN A 87 -1.73 0.49 15.46
C GLN A 87 -0.64 1.55 15.31
N GLN A 88 -0.50 2.46 16.27
CA GLN A 88 0.53 3.49 16.24
C GLN A 88 1.93 2.89 16.44
N GLU A 89 2.09 1.97 17.39
CA GLU A 89 3.36 1.24 17.59
C GLU A 89 3.80 0.47 16.34
N TYR A 90 2.87 -0.24 15.69
CA TYR A 90 3.17 -0.93 14.42
C TYR A 90 3.56 0.04 13.31
N LYS A 91 2.89 1.20 13.23
CA LYS A 91 3.18 2.23 12.25
C LYS A 91 4.59 2.79 12.43
N GLU A 92 4.95 3.18 13.66
CA GLU A 92 6.28 3.71 13.99
C GLU A 92 7.39 2.70 13.70
N TYR A 93 7.16 1.44 14.11
CA TYR A 93 8.10 0.35 13.85
C TYR A 93 8.33 0.11 12.35
N ILE A 94 7.24 0.08 11.56
CA ILE A 94 7.31 -0.09 10.11
C ILE A 94 8.05 1.08 9.44
N ILE A 95 7.78 2.31 9.86
CA ILE A 95 8.44 3.51 9.30
C ILE A 95 9.94 3.45 9.55
N ASN A 96 10.36 3.17 10.79
CA ASN A 96 11.78 3.09 11.15
C ASN A 96 12.51 1.98 10.35
N LEU A 97 11.87 0.82 10.15
CA LEU A 97 12.45 -0.24 9.31
C LEU A 97 12.71 0.22 7.86
N TYR A 98 11.83 1.03 7.29
CA TYR A 98 11.97 1.53 5.93
C TYR A 98 12.89 2.75 5.81
N ASP A 99 13.01 3.57 6.84
CA ASP A 99 14.01 4.62 6.87
C ASP A 99 15.43 4.02 6.92
N GLN A 100 15.62 2.89 7.61
CA GLN A 100 16.89 2.19 7.67
C GLN A 100 17.17 1.31 6.45
N ASN A 101 16.14 0.61 5.95
CA ASN A 101 16.26 -0.28 4.80
C ASN A 101 15.06 -0.08 3.85
N PRO A 102 15.10 0.96 3.00
CA PRO A 102 14.00 1.29 2.10
C PRO A 102 13.70 0.18 1.07
N GLN A 103 14.61 -0.77 0.85
CA GLN A 103 14.42 -1.91 -0.06
C GLN A 103 13.90 -3.18 0.60
N ALA A 104 13.56 -3.15 1.89
CA ALA A 104 13.05 -4.32 2.61
C ALA A 104 11.76 -4.89 1.99
N ARG A 105 11.64 -6.21 1.92
CA ARG A 105 10.43 -6.86 1.40
C ARG A 105 9.36 -6.88 2.50
N VAL A 106 8.09 -6.83 2.10
CA VAL A 106 6.98 -6.88 3.05
C VAL A 106 6.99 -8.19 3.86
N VAL A 107 7.47 -9.29 3.26
CA VAL A 107 7.66 -10.58 3.97
C VAL A 107 8.62 -10.43 5.15
N ASP A 108 9.75 -9.75 4.94
CA ASP A 108 10.76 -9.53 5.99
C ASP A 108 10.16 -8.69 7.13
N ILE A 109 9.31 -7.71 6.80
CA ILE A 109 8.59 -6.88 7.77
C ILE A 109 7.58 -7.71 8.58
N VAL A 110 6.80 -8.56 7.91
CA VAL A 110 5.85 -9.46 8.59
C VAL A 110 6.60 -10.35 9.58
N GLU A 111 7.75 -10.90 9.19
CA GLU A 111 8.58 -11.71 10.07
C GLU A 111 9.12 -10.89 11.25
N SER A 112 9.61 -9.68 10.99
CA SER A 112 10.14 -8.77 12.02
C SER A 112 9.06 -8.33 13.01
N LEU A 113 7.85 -8.04 12.53
CA LEU A 113 6.68 -7.71 13.34
C LEU A 113 6.23 -8.91 14.18
N THR A 114 6.22 -10.11 13.59
CA THR A 114 5.88 -11.36 14.32
C THR A 114 6.88 -11.63 15.45
N LYS A 115 8.17 -11.35 15.22
CA LYS A 115 9.22 -11.49 16.25
C LYS A 115 9.12 -10.43 17.35
N SER A 116 8.79 -9.20 16.98
CA SER A 116 8.79 -8.06 17.92
C SER A 116 7.48 -7.94 18.72
N PHE A 117 6.38 -8.49 18.20
CA PHE A 117 5.06 -8.38 18.80
C PHE A 117 4.37 -9.74 18.84
N GLU A 118 4.25 -10.33 20.04
CA GLU A 118 3.67 -11.67 20.26
C GLU A 118 2.23 -11.84 19.73
N ASN A 119 1.48 -10.73 19.61
CA ASN A 119 0.08 -10.73 19.16
C ASN A 119 -0.08 -10.40 17.66
N PHE A 120 1.00 -10.33 16.89
CA PHE A 120 0.93 -9.97 15.48
C PHE A 120 0.46 -11.17 14.62
N SER A 121 -0.66 -10.99 13.91
CA SER A 121 -1.29 -12.05 13.10
C SER A 121 -1.69 -11.60 11.68
N LEU A 122 -1.23 -10.41 11.25
CA LEU A 122 -1.64 -9.85 9.96
C LEU A 122 -0.95 -10.57 8.79
N LYS A 123 -1.72 -10.82 7.73
CA LYS A 123 -1.18 -11.33 6.45
C LYS A 123 -0.37 -10.25 5.74
N GLU A 124 0.60 -10.66 4.92
CA GLU A 124 1.44 -9.76 4.12
C GLU A 124 0.63 -8.73 3.31
N THR A 125 -0.49 -9.14 2.69
CA THR A 125 -1.36 -8.22 1.94
C THR A 125 -2.02 -7.17 2.81
N SER A 126 -2.34 -7.52 4.07
CA SER A 126 -2.91 -6.59 5.04
C SER A 126 -1.86 -5.58 5.51
N VAL A 127 -0.62 -6.04 5.76
CA VAL A 127 0.51 -5.17 6.09
C VAL A 127 0.82 -4.22 4.94
N ARG A 128 0.86 -4.72 3.70
CA ARG A 128 1.10 -3.88 2.52
C ARG A 128 0.03 -2.80 2.35
N ASN A 129 -1.24 -3.11 2.62
CA ASN A 129 -2.30 -2.10 2.55
C ASN A 129 -2.18 -1.11 3.71
N PHE A 130 -1.90 -1.59 4.92
CA PHE A 130 -1.66 -0.74 6.10
C PHE A 130 -0.49 0.24 5.86
N MET A 131 0.61 -0.21 5.25
CA MET A 131 1.72 0.65 4.86
C MET A 131 1.30 1.78 3.91
N LYS A 132 0.40 1.48 2.96
CA LYS A 132 -0.09 2.48 2.00
C LYS A 132 -1.07 3.46 2.63
N THR A 133 -1.99 2.98 3.47
CA THR A 133 -3.10 3.79 4.00
C THR A 133 -2.74 4.50 5.29
N GLU A 134 -2.07 3.81 6.22
CA GLU A 134 -1.79 4.32 7.56
C GLU A 134 -0.38 4.89 7.70
N CYS A 135 0.62 4.31 7.03
CA CYS A 135 2.01 4.78 7.08
C CYS A 135 2.37 5.81 6.00
N ASN A 136 1.46 6.13 5.07
CA ASN A 136 1.70 7.00 3.91
C ASN A 136 2.96 6.62 3.11
N LEU A 137 3.21 5.31 2.97
CA LEU A 137 4.33 4.78 2.20
C LEU A 137 3.89 4.38 0.80
N SER A 138 4.77 4.62 -0.17
CA SER A 138 4.60 4.24 -1.56
C SER A 138 5.84 3.53 -2.09
N LEU A 139 5.60 2.45 -2.84
CA LEU A 139 6.66 1.71 -3.51
C LEU A 139 7.01 2.43 -4.81
N LYS A 140 8.25 2.87 -4.95
CA LYS A 140 8.77 3.61 -6.11
C LYS A 140 10.02 2.95 -6.64
N ARG A 141 10.44 3.32 -7.85
CA ARG A 141 11.73 2.92 -8.40
C ARG A 141 12.85 3.54 -7.54
N ALA A 142 13.78 2.71 -7.09
CA ALA A 142 14.90 3.14 -6.27
C ALA A 142 15.93 3.90 -7.11
N THR A 143 16.36 5.06 -6.63
CA THR A 143 17.50 5.80 -7.17
C THR A 143 18.70 5.55 -6.26
N LEU A 144 19.71 4.87 -6.78
CA LEU A 144 20.94 4.59 -6.04
C LEU A 144 21.85 5.81 -6.07
N ARG A 145 22.31 6.24 -4.90
CA ARG A 145 23.35 7.27 -4.77
C ARG A 145 24.56 6.67 -4.05
N SER A 146 25.75 6.89 -4.60
CA SER A 146 26.99 6.54 -3.91
C SER A 146 27.39 7.65 -2.96
N SER A 147 27.59 7.31 -1.69
CA SER A 147 28.07 8.26 -0.68
C SER A 147 29.45 8.84 -1.05
N GLU A 148 30.29 8.07 -1.75
CA GLU A 148 31.60 8.52 -2.22
C GLU A 148 31.51 9.66 -3.25
N ARG A 149 30.51 9.65 -4.14
CA ARG A 149 30.36 10.65 -5.21
C ARG A 149 29.96 12.02 -4.67
N ASP A 150 29.21 12.03 -3.57
CA ASP A 150 28.70 13.23 -2.93
C ASP A 150 29.62 13.73 -1.80
N SER A 151 30.83 13.16 -1.66
CA SER A 151 31.85 13.70 -0.75
C SER A 151 32.32 15.09 -1.18
N GLU A 152 32.59 15.95 -0.20
CA GLU A 152 33.01 17.34 -0.41
C GLU A 152 34.27 17.42 -1.28
N ASP A 153 35.22 16.52 -1.05
CA ASP A 153 36.44 16.39 -1.85
C ASP A 153 36.14 16.07 -3.31
N LYS A 154 35.20 15.16 -3.60
CA LYS A 154 34.82 14.81 -4.98
C LYS A 154 34.00 15.90 -5.66
N LEU A 155 33.21 16.65 -4.89
CA LEU A 155 32.53 17.84 -5.40
C LEU A 155 33.53 18.92 -5.79
N ARG A 156 34.52 19.18 -4.94
CA ARG A 156 35.60 20.13 -5.20
C ARG A 156 36.46 19.72 -6.40
N GLN A 157 36.87 18.45 -6.47
CA GLN A 157 37.63 17.92 -7.61
C GLN A 157 36.87 18.11 -8.94
N ARG A 158 35.56 17.88 -8.95
CA ARG A 158 34.73 18.11 -10.15
C ARG A 158 34.69 19.59 -10.52
N PHE A 159 34.54 20.48 -9.55
CA PHE A 159 34.52 21.92 -9.77
C PHE A 159 35.85 22.41 -10.37
N GLU A 160 36.98 22.07 -9.74
CA GLU A 160 38.32 22.44 -10.21
C GLU A 160 38.64 21.86 -11.59
N TRP A 161 38.15 20.65 -11.88
CA TRP A 161 38.30 20.03 -13.19
C TRP A 161 37.53 20.81 -14.26
N VAL A 162 36.26 21.17 -14.01
CA VAL A 162 35.44 21.96 -14.95
C VAL A 162 36.08 23.33 -15.22
N GLU A 163 36.52 24.02 -14.17
CA GLU A 163 37.15 25.33 -14.30
C GLU A 163 38.44 25.26 -15.14
N ARG A 164 39.29 24.26 -14.89
CA ARG A 164 40.52 24.03 -15.66
C ARG A 164 40.25 23.85 -17.15
N TRP A 165 39.31 22.96 -17.51
CA TRP A 165 39.04 22.69 -18.93
C TRP A 165 38.27 23.81 -19.62
N THR A 166 37.44 24.56 -18.90
CA THR A 166 36.77 25.76 -19.44
C THR A 166 37.77 26.85 -19.79
N SER A 167 38.92 26.91 -19.12
CA SER A 167 39.99 27.88 -19.41
C SER A 167 40.86 27.53 -20.62
N THR A 168 40.68 26.34 -21.22
CA THR A 168 41.47 25.85 -22.37
C THR A 168 40.70 26.06 -23.68
N ASP A 169 41.41 26.20 -24.81
CA ASP A 169 40.84 26.25 -26.17
C ASP A 169 40.45 24.84 -26.68
N MET A 170 39.68 24.11 -25.88
CA MET A 170 39.25 22.75 -26.20
C MET A 170 37.94 22.78 -27.00
N ASP A 171 38.01 22.41 -28.28
CA ASP A 171 36.83 22.16 -29.11
C ASP A 171 36.41 20.69 -29.05
N TYR A 172 35.33 20.42 -28.31
CA TYR A 172 34.73 19.09 -28.16
C TYR A 172 34.23 18.48 -29.48
N LEU A 173 34.00 19.29 -30.51
CA LEU A 173 33.49 18.83 -31.81
C LEU A 173 34.60 18.38 -32.76
N SER A 174 35.82 18.89 -32.63
CA SER A 174 36.88 18.60 -33.60
C SER A 174 38.05 17.80 -33.02
N ASN A 175 38.36 17.97 -31.72
CA ASN A 175 39.64 17.54 -31.16
C ASN A 175 39.52 16.55 -29.98
N CYS A 176 38.33 15.96 -29.77
CA CYS A 176 38.09 15.07 -28.64
C CYS A 176 37.55 13.69 -29.06
N VAL A 177 38.11 12.65 -28.45
CA VAL A 177 37.55 11.29 -28.43
C VAL A 177 37.17 10.99 -26.99
N PHE A 178 35.90 10.67 -26.76
CA PHE A 178 35.38 10.28 -25.46
C PHE A 178 35.48 8.77 -25.34
N VAL A 179 36.30 8.31 -24.41
CA VAL A 179 36.37 6.91 -24.03
C VAL A 179 35.54 6.75 -22.76
N ASP A 180 34.55 5.86 -22.79
CA ASP A 180 33.74 5.53 -21.63
C ASP A 180 33.72 4.02 -21.40
N GLU A 181 33.62 3.68 -20.13
CA GLU A 181 33.52 2.33 -19.64
C GLU A 181 32.09 2.07 -19.15
N SER A 182 31.29 1.40 -19.97
CA SER A 182 29.91 1.04 -19.64
C SER A 182 29.84 -0.29 -18.91
N GLY A 183 29.69 -0.21 -17.57
CA GLY A 183 29.47 -1.37 -16.71
C GLY A 183 27.99 -1.78 -16.65
N PHE A 184 27.71 -3.03 -16.97
CA PHE A 184 26.41 -3.68 -16.80
C PHE A 184 26.40 -4.47 -15.50
N ASP A 185 25.75 -3.91 -14.51
CA ASP A 185 25.62 -4.50 -13.19
C ASP A 185 24.48 -5.55 -13.15
N ILE A 186 24.82 -6.78 -12.72
CA ILE A 186 23.81 -7.79 -12.37
C ILE A 186 23.39 -7.55 -10.92
N ASN A 187 22.60 -6.51 -10.71
CA ASN A 187 22.10 -6.19 -9.37
C ASN A 187 20.96 -7.15 -8.97
N MET A 188 21.20 -7.95 -7.94
CA MET A 188 20.20 -8.89 -7.38
C MET A 188 19.20 -8.22 -6.43
N ARG A 189 19.35 -6.91 -6.16
CA ARG A 189 18.43 -6.17 -5.29
C ARG A 189 17.15 -5.76 -6.03
N PRO A 190 16.03 -5.61 -5.31
CA PRO A 190 14.83 -5.05 -5.90
C PRO A 190 15.11 -3.67 -6.52
N SER A 191 14.63 -3.43 -7.74
CA SER A 191 14.73 -2.11 -8.39
C SER A 191 13.79 -1.05 -7.76
N SER A 192 13.02 -1.45 -6.76
CA SER A 192 12.03 -0.62 -6.08
C SER A 192 12.35 -0.51 -4.59
N ALA A 193 11.97 0.62 -4.03
CA ALA A 193 12.15 0.98 -2.63
C ALA A 193 10.90 1.71 -2.13
N TRP A 194 10.62 1.58 -0.83
CA TRP A 194 9.57 2.32 -0.16
C TRP A 194 10.05 3.72 0.19
N SER A 195 9.14 4.68 0.04
CA SER A 195 9.37 6.09 0.34
C SER A 195 8.06 6.72 0.78
N THR A 196 8.14 7.82 1.52
CA THR A 196 6.96 8.62 1.83
C THR A 196 6.26 9.08 0.55
N VAL A 197 4.93 9.11 0.57
CA VAL A 197 4.16 9.59 -0.58
C VAL A 197 4.63 11.00 -0.95
N GLY A 198 4.87 11.24 -2.25
CA GLY A 198 5.40 12.50 -2.76
C GLY A 198 6.93 12.61 -2.84
N THR A 199 7.71 11.78 -2.14
CA THR A 199 9.19 11.86 -2.16
C THR A 199 9.83 10.81 -3.06
N PRO A 200 10.98 11.08 -3.71
CA PRO A 200 11.70 10.06 -4.46
C PRO A 200 12.30 9.01 -3.50
N ALA A 201 12.28 7.74 -3.88
CA ALA A 201 12.97 6.70 -3.13
C ALA A 201 14.46 6.73 -3.45
N ILE A 202 15.24 7.32 -2.54
CA ILE A 202 16.70 7.41 -2.63
C ILE A 202 17.30 6.36 -1.71
N VAL A 203 18.24 5.58 -2.22
CA VAL A 203 18.93 4.54 -1.45
C VAL A 203 20.42 4.85 -1.51
N GLU A 204 20.99 5.17 -0.35
CA GLU A 204 22.43 5.36 -0.22
C GLU A 204 23.12 4.00 -0.21
N THR A 205 24.17 3.88 -1.02
CA THR A 205 24.96 2.65 -1.14
C THR A 205 26.43 3.00 -1.16
N LYS A 206 27.28 2.13 -0.59
CA LYS A 206 28.75 2.31 -0.66
C LYS A 206 29.24 2.24 -2.12
N SER A 207 28.62 1.39 -2.92
CA SER A 207 28.83 1.30 -4.37
C SER A 207 27.49 1.12 -5.05
N THR A 208 27.31 1.78 -6.19
CA THR A 208 26.15 1.59 -7.08
C THR A 208 26.33 0.40 -8.03
N LYS A 209 27.48 -0.27 -8.00
CA LYS A 209 27.84 -1.41 -8.86
C LYS A 209 28.00 -2.67 -8.00
N ALA A 210 27.24 -3.72 -8.30
CA ALA A 210 27.56 -5.11 -7.94
C ALA A 210 28.43 -5.74 -9.04
N THR A 211 28.57 -7.06 -9.05
CA THR A 211 29.39 -7.78 -10.04
C THR A 211 28.93 -7.44 -11.45
N SER A 212 29.74 -6.69 -12.18
CA SER A 212 29.40 -6.13 -13.48
C SER A 212 30.29 -6.68 -14.59
N HIS A 213 29.71 -6.84 -15.77
CA HIS A 213 30.47 -6.98 -17.01
C HIS A 213 30.64 -5.60 -17.63
N THR A 214 31.76 -5.37 -18.29
CA THR A 214 32.07 -4.05 -18.78
C THR A 214 32.38 -4.07 -20.26
N ILE A 215 31.84 -3.09 -20.98
CA ILE A 215 32.16 -2.81 -22.38
C ILE A 215 32.85 -1.44 -22.45
N LEU A 216 33.98 -1.39 -23.14
CA LEU A 216 34.68 -0.15 -23.45
C LEU A 216 34.20 0.37 -24.80
N GLY A 217 33.88 1.66 -24.85
CA GLY A 217 33.48 2.34 -26.07
C GLY A 217 34.27 3.63 -26.25
N ALA A 218 34.53 3.99 -27.50
CA ALA A 218 35.10 5.28 -27.87
C ALA A 218 34.18 5.96 -28.90
N ILE A 219 33.88 7.23 -28.68
CA ILE A 219 33.06 8.04 -29.59
C ILE A 219 33.68 9.42 -29.80
N SER A 220 33.62 9.92 -31.02
CA SER A 220 33.94 11.29 -31.37
C SER A 220 32.71 11.98 -31.97
N ALA A 221 32.76 13.30 -32.16
CA ALA A 221 31.69 14.01 -32.86
C ALA A 221 31.46 13.50 -34.30
N MET A 222 32.46 12.84 -34.89
CA MET A 222 32.39 12.22 -36.22
C MET A 222 31.76 10.81 -36.22
N GLY A 223 31.41 10.27 -35.05
CA GLY A 223 30.84 8.93 -34.87
C GLY A 223 31.74 7.98 -34.06
N GLY A 224 31.26 6.76 -33.85
CA GLY A 224 31.96 5.71 -33.11
C GLY A 224 32.61 4.67 -34.04
N SER A 225 33.85 4.26 -33.75
CA SER A 225 34.50 3.09 -34.36
C SER A 225 34.13 1.86 -33.53
N ARG A 226 33.62 0.80 -34.18
CA ARG A 226 33.44 -0.52 -33.54
C ARG A 226 34.67 -1.37 -33.87
N HIS A 227 35.38 -1.83 -32.85
CA HIS A 227 36.38 -2.89 -32.97
C HIS A 227 35.84 -4.16 -32.33
#